data_AF-A0A645GPV0-F1
#
_entry.id   AF-A0A645GPV0-F1
#
_cell.length_a   1.000
_cell.length_b   1.000
_cell.length_c   1.000
_cell.angle_alpha   90.00
_cell.angle_beta   90.00
_cell.angle_gamma   90.00
#
_symmetry.space_group_name_H-M   'P 1'
#
loop_
_entity.id
_entity.type
_entity.pdbx_description
1 polymer ?
#
loop_
_entity_poly.entity_id
_entity_poly.type
_entity_poly.pdbx_seq_one_letter_code
_entity_poly.pdbx_strand_id
1 'polypeptide(L)' 'MAFACTLTALYGFPADYILTHEAIKSVCETKEEREYVIEEMLPKMLVAGFTTVTIASVVLAGFFVKLL' A
#
# COMPACT_ATOMS: atom_id res chain seq x y z
N MET A 1 0.02 8.95 -8.16
CA MET A 1 0.85 8.09 -7.29
C MET A 1 0.64 8.37 -5.81
N ALA A 2 0.98 9.56 -5.28
CA ALA A 2 0.86 9.85 -3.84
C ALA A 2 -0.53 9.55 -3.23
N PHE A 3 -1.61 10.04 -3.85
CA PHE A 3 -2.99 9.78 -3.40
C PHE A 3 -3.37 8.29 -3.41
N ALA A 4 -2.96 7.55 -4.45
CA ALA A 4 -3.17 6.10 -4.53
C ALA A 4 -2.39 5.36 -3.44
N CYS A 5 -1.14 5.74 -3.16
CA CYS A 5 -0.36 5.21 -2.05
C CYS A 5 -1.01 5.50 -0.68
N THR A 6 -1.65 6.67 -0.50
CA THR A 6 -2.38 6.99 0.74
C THR A 6 -3.68 6.20 0.87
N LEU A 7 -4.31 5.81 -0.23
CA LEU A 7 -5.46 4.90 -0.20
C LEU A 7 -5.04 3.47 0.15
N THR A 8 -3.91 3.00 -0.37
CA THR A 8 -3.28 1.74 0.05
C THR A 8 -2.91 1.72 1.53
N ALA A 9 -2.54 2.87 2.08
CA ALA A 9 -2.26 2.99 3.50
C ALA A 9 -3.49 2.72 4.40
N LEU A 10 -4.71 2.83 3.86
CA LEU A 10 -5.95 2.72 4.65
C LEU A 10 -6.38 1.26 4.91
N TYR A 11 -6.26 0.37 3.92
CA TYR A 11 -6.70 -1.03 4.03
C TYR A 11 -5.54 -1.98 4.34
N GLY A 12 -4.38 -1.75 3.71
CA GLY A 12 -3.16 -2.50 3.96
C GLY A 12 -3.16 -3.91 3.35
N PHE A 13 -2.11 -4.66 3.68
CA PHE A 13 -1.91 -6.03 3.21
C PHE A 13 -2.69 -7.03 4.07
N PRO A 14 -3.35 -8.07 3.50
CA PRO A 14 -3.33 -8.53 2.10
C PRO A 14 -4.49 -8.01 1.23
N ALA A 15 -5.43 -7.25 1.78
CA ALA A 15 -6.64 -6.82 1.04
C ALA A 15 -6.30 -5.99 -0.20
N ASP A 16 -5.40 -5.00 -0.07
CA ASP A 16 -4.99 -4.14 -1.18
C ASP A 16 -4.23 -4.88 -2.26
N TYR A 17 -3.48 -5.93 -1.88
CA TYR A 17 -2.79 -6.78 -2.82
C TYR A 17 -3.78 -7.51 -3.74
N ILE A 18 -4.84 -8.10 -3.17
CA ILE A 18 -5.87 -8.81 -3.93
C ILE A 18 -6.62 -7.85 -4.86
N LEU A 19 -7.02 -6.68 -4.35
CA LEU A 19 -7.71 -5.66 -5.14
C LEU A 19 -6.84 -5.14 -6.30
N THR A 20 -5.55 -4.91 -6.04
CA THR A 20 -4.60 -4.47 -7.06
C THR A 20 -4.45 -5.52 -8.16
N HIS A 21 -4.34 -6.80 -7.80
CA HIS A 21 -4.28 -7.88 -8.78
C HIS A 21 -5.55 -8.00 -9.62
N GLU A 22 -6.74 -7.86 -9.02
CA GLU A 22 -8.00 -7.93 -9.78
C GLU A 22 -8.18 -6.70 -10.69
N ALA A 23 -7.78 -5.51 -10.22
CA ALA A 23 -7.79 -4.30 -11.03
C ALA A 23 -6.84 -4.40 -12.24
N ILE A 24 -5.58 -4.82 -12.03
CA ILE A 24 -4.62 -5.05 -13.12
C ILE A 24 -5.15 -6.11 -14.08
N LYS A 25 -5.79 -7.17 -13.56
CA LYS A 25 -6.42 -8.20 -14.38
C LYS A 25 -7.58 -7.69 -15.23
N SER A 26 -8.29 -6.67 -14.77
CA SER A 26 -9.38 -6.04 -15.54
C SER A 26 -8.90 -5.05 -16.60
N VAL A 27 -7.72 -4.43 -16.42
CA VAL A 27 -7.22 -3.37 -17.29
C VAL A 27 -6.23 -3.88 -18.34
N CYS A 28 -5.37 -4.84 -17.99
CA CYS A 28 -4.32 -5.33 -18.89
C CYS A 28 -4.78 -6.55 -19.69
N GLU A 29 -4.47 -6.57 -20.99
CA GLU A 29 -4.94 -7.62 -21.91
C GLU A 29 -3.92 -8.75 -22.06
N THR A 30 -2.63 -8.44 -21.97
CA THR A 30 -1.52 -9.39 -22.17
C THR A 30 -0.85 -9.79 -20.86
N LYS A 31 -0.11 -10.91 -20.87
CA LYS A 31 0.59 -11.38 -19.68
C LYS A 31 1.80 -10.51 -19.36
N GLU A 32 2.52 -10.09 -20.39
CA GLU A 32 3.71 -9.23 -20.31
C GLU A 32 3.36 -7.87 -19.71
N GLU A 33 2.24 -7.28 -20.12
CA GLU A 33 1.74 -6.01 -19.56
C GLU A 33 1.38 -6.15 -18.08
N ARG A 34 0.72 -7.25 -17.69
CA ARG A 34 0.39 -7.51 -16.28
C ARG A 34 1.64 -7.63 -15.42
N GLU A 35 2.63 -8.39 -15.86
CA GLU A 35 3.88 -8.57 -15.12
C GLU A 35 4.61 -7.23 -14.95
N TYR A 36 4.71 -6.44 -16.03
CA TYR A 36 5.30 -5.10 -15.97
C TYR A 36 4.61 -4.18 -14.96
N VAL A 37 3.28 -4.11 -14.99
CA VAL A 37 2.51 -3.24 -14.09
C VAL A 37 2.59 -3.73 -12.64
N ILE A 38 2.53 -5.05 -12.42
CA ILE A 38 2.69 -5.67 -11.10
C ILE A 38 4.05 -5.34 -10.50
N GLU A 39 5.14 -5.51 -11.26
CA GLU A 39 6.50 -5.20 -10.80
C GLU A 39 6.68 -3.72 -10.41
N GLU A 40 5.96 -2.82 -11.08
CA GLU A 40 6.02 -1.37 -10.83
C GLU A 40 5.16 -0.96 -9.61
N MET A 41 4.00 -1.59 -9.42
CA MET A 41 3.02 -1.23 -8.38
C MET A 41 3.28 -1.89 -7.02
N LEU A 42 3.68 -3.17 -7.00
CA LEU A 42 3.86 -3.91 -5.74
C LEU A 42 4.86 -3.28 -4.78
N PRO A 43 6.08 -2.89 -5.21
CA PRO A 43 7.05 -2.29 -4.31
C PRO A 43 6.53 -0.99 -3.68
N LYS A 44 5.83 -0.15 -4.46
CA LYS A 44 5.26 1.11 -3.97
C LYS A 44 4.12 0.87 -2.97
N MET A 45 3.28 -0.13 -3.23
CA MET A 45 2.22 -0.55 -2.33
C MET A 45 2.77 -0.99 -0.97
N LEU A 46 3.83 -1.80 -0.97
CA LEU A 46 4.47 -2.29 0.25
C LEU A 46 5.14 -1.15 1.05
N VAL A 47 5.88 -0.26 0.38
CA VAL A 47 6.52 0.90 1.04
C VAL A 47 5.48 1.83 1.66
N ALA A 48 4.36 2.07 1.00
CA ALA A 48 3.27 2.88 1.53
C ALA A 48 2.62 2.23 2.77
N GLY A 49 2.40 0.91 2.74
CA GLY A 49 1.89 0.15 3.88
C GLY A 49 2.80 0.25 5.10
N PHE A 50 4.11 0.00 4.94
CA PHE A 50 5.07 0.09 6.04
C PHE A 50 5.17 1.50 6.63
N THR A 51 5.17 2.52 5.78
CA THR A 51 5.24 3.92 6.21
C THR A 51 4.08 4.29 7.14
N THR A 52 2.89 3.75 6.87
CA THR A 52 1.69 4.03 7.67
C THR A 52 1.78 3.44 9.07
N VAL A 53 2.24 2.20 9.17
CA VAL A 53 2.46 1.53 10.46
C VAL A 53 3.49 2.30 11.28
N THR A 54 4.55 2.80 10.64
CA THR A 54 5.55 3.64 11.31
C THR A 54 4.94 4.94 11.83
N ILE A 55 4.19 5.68 11.01
CA ILE A 55 3.56 6.93 11.44
C ILE A 55 2.59 6.70 12.59
N ALA A 56 1.71 5.70 12.48
CA ALA A 56 0.75 5.36 13.53
C ALA A 56 1.46 5.03 14.86
N SER A 57 2.56 4.28 14.79
CA SER A 57 3.37 3.93 15.97
C SER A 57 4.02 5.15 16.61
N VAL A 58 4.59 6.06 15.82
CA VAL A 58 5.22 7.30 16.32
C VAL A 58 4.17 8.22 16.96
N VAL A 59 2.99 8.35 16.37
CA VAL A 59 1.89 9.16 16.92
C VAL A 59 1.40 8.58 18.25
N LEU A 60 1.17 7.27 18.31
CA LEU A 60 0.77 6.60 19.56
C LEU A 60 1.83 6.80 20.64
N ALA A 61 3.10 6.48 20.34
CA ALA A 61 4.20 6.61 21.30
C ALA A 61 4.33 8.06 21.80
N GLY A 62 4.24 9.04 20.90
CA GLY A 62 4.26 10.47 21.25
C GLY A 62 3.10 10.90 22.15
N PHE A 63 1.94 10.26 22.03
CA PHE A 63 0.81 10.47 22.94
C PHE A 63 1.07 9.86 24.33
N PHE A 64 1.51 8.60 24.39
CA PHE A 64 1.77 7.90 25.66
C PHE A 64 2.91 8.52 26.48
N VAL A 65 3.94 9.07 25.84
CA VAL A 65 5.03 9.78 26.52
C VAL A 65 4.53 10.97 27.35
N LYS A 66 3.42 11.60 26.99
CA LYS A 66 2.83 12.72 27.76
C LYS A 66 1.97 12.26 28.95
N LEU A 67 1.64 10.97 29.01
CA LEU A 67 0.85 10.37 30.10
C LEU A 67 1.74 9.73 31.18
N LEU A 68 3.06 9.73 30.97
CA LEU A 68 4.09 9.19 31.85
C LEU A 68 4.74 10.33 32.64
#